data_AF-A0A067WIF4-F1
#
_entry.id   AF-A0A067WIF4-F1
#
_cell.length_a   1.000
_cell.length_b   1.000
_cell.length_c   1.000
_cell.angle_alpha   90.00
_cell.angle_beta   90.00
_cell.angle_gamma   90.00
#
_symmetry.space_group_name_H-M   'P 1'
#
loop_
_entity.id
_entity.type
_entity.pdbx_description
1 polymer ?
#
loop_
_entity_poly.entity_id
_entity_poly.type
_entity_poly.pdbx_seq_one_letter_code
_entity_poly.pdbx_strand_id
1 'polypeptide(L)' 'MYKLTEVMQLLINKKKLPGILKDYALQGNWKACCDLHKEPDWLLIDSVNDKHVHCDRTGTRSDLFK' A
#
# COMPACT_ATOMS: atom_id res chain seq x y z
N MET A 1 -0.07 -13.34 -7.19
CA MET A 1 -0.89 -13.23 -5.97
C MET A 1 0.04 -12.72 -4.89
N TYR A 2 -0.16 -11.50 -4.38
CA TYR A 2 0.65 -10.98 -3.29
C TYR A 2 -0.17 -10.95 -2.00
N LYS A 3 0.44 -11.26 -0.86
CA LYS A 3 -0.16 -11.06 0.47
C LYS A 3 0.25 -9.70 1.02
N LEU A 4 -0.53 -9.12 1.95
CA LEU A 4 -0.19 -7.86 2.60
C LEU A 4 1.24 -7.88 3.19
N THR A 5 1.63 -8.99 3.80
CA THR A 5 2.98 -9.19 4.35
C THR A 5 4.07 -9.15 3.28
N GLU A 6 3.80 -9.65 2.07
CA GLU A 6 4.76 -9.60 0.97
C GLU A 6 4.91 -8.16 0.45
N VAL A 7 3.79 -7.42 0.37
CA VAL A 7 3.82 -6.00 0.00
C VAL A 7 4.59 -5.18 1.02
N MET A 8 4.36 -5.40 2.31
CA MET A 8 5.13 -4.76 3.38
C MET A 8 6.61 -5.09 3.29
N GLN A 9 6.97 -6.35 3.01
CA GLN A 9 8.37 -6.73 2.80
C GLN A 9 8.97 -6.04 1.57
N LEU A 10 8.23 -5.90 0.47
CA LEU A 10 8.71 -5.16 -0.71
C LEU A 10 8.96 -3.68 -0.37
N LEU A 11 8.05 -3.03 0.36
CA LEU A 11 8.19 -1.65 0.81
C LEU A 11 9.40 -1.47 1.75
N ILE A 12 9.54 -2.32 2.78
CA ILE A 12 10.67 -2.29 3.73
C ILE A 12 12.00 -2.46 3.00
N ASN A 13 12.06 -3.37 2.03
CA ASN A 13 13.25 -3.62 1.25
C ASN A 13 13.46 -2.61 0.09
N LYS A 14 12.63 -1.56 0.00
CA LYS A 14 12.64 -0.57 -1.09
C LYS A 14 12.63 -1.21 -2.49
N LYS A 15 11.98 -2.37 -2.62
CA LYS A 15 11.84 -3.09 -3.89
C LYS A 15 10.67 -2.52 -4.67
N LYS A 16 10.80 -2.53 -6.00
CA LYS A 16 9.73 -2.09 -6.89
C LYS A 16 8.50 -2.96 -6.69
N LEU A 17 7.34 -2.31 -6.49
CA LEU A 17 6.08 -3.03 -6.43
C LEU A 17 5.76 -3.62 -7.82
N PRO A 18 5.28 -4.87 -7.88
CA PRO A 18 4.81 -5.49 -9.12
C PRO A 18 3.67 -4.66 -9.70
N GLY A 19 3.65 -4.42 -11.02
CA GLY A 19 2.73 -3.47 -11.66
C GLY A 19 1.22 -3.77 -11.54
N ILE A 20 0.85 -4.92 -10.98
CA ILE A 20 -0.52 -5.21 -10.56
C ILE A 20 -0.91 -4.43 -9.29
N LEU A 21 0.07 -4.15 -8.42
CA LEU A 21 -0.06 -3.24 -7.30
C LEU A 21 0.15 -1.82 -7.83
N LYS A 22 -0.93 -1.09 -8.05
CA LYS A 22 -0.87 0.28 -8.55
C LYS A 22 -0.65 1.22 -7.38
N ASP A 23 0.45 1.95 -7.40
CA ASP A 23 0.63 3.10 -6.51
C ASP A 23 -0.30 4.22 -6.95
N TYR A 24 -1.14 4.68 -6.03
CA TYR A 24 -1.85 5.94 -6.18
C TYR A 24 -1.28 6.94 -5.18
N ALA A 25 -0.77 8.05 -5.68
CA ALA A 25 -0.44 9.17 -4.81
C ALA A 25 -1.75 9.72 -4.25
N LEU A 26 -1.90 9.67 -2.92
CA LEU A 26 -2.94 10.41 -2.24
C LEU A 26 -2.48 11.86 -2.07
N GLN A 27 -3.41 12.79 -1.81
CA GLN A 27 -3.04 14.19 -1.57
C GLN A 27 -2.07 14.28 -0.37
N GLY A 28 -0.93 14.95 -0.55
CA GLY A 28 0.13 15.11 0.47
C GLY A 28 1.31 14.14 0.29
N ASN A 29 2.01 13.80 1.39
CA ASN A 29 3.16 12.87 1.41
C ASN A 29 2.72 11.39 1.47
N TRP A 30 1.48 11.11 1.09
CA TRP A 30 0.82 9.83 1.29
C TRP A 30 0.89 9.01 0.00
N LYS A 31 1.40 7.78 0.11
CA LYS A 31 1.31 6.79 -0.98
C LYS A 31 0.32 5.73 -0.58
N ALA A 32 -0.44 5.25 -1.57
CA ALA A 32 -1.35 4.15 -1.35
C ALA A 32 -1.01 3.03 -2.33
N CYS A 33 -0.64 1.89 -1.79
CA CYS A 33 -0.43 0.67 -2.55
C CYS A 33 -1.80 -0.01 -2.74
N CYS A 34 -2.35 -0.01 -3.96
CA CYS A 34 -3.64 -0.63 -4.28
C CYS A 34 -3.51 -2.06 -4.80
N ASP A 35 -4.51 -2.87 -4.41
CA ASP A 35 -4.96 -4.12 -5.04
C ASP A 35 -4.21 -5.40 -4.66
N LEU A 36 -4.41 -5.80 -3.41
CA LEU A 36 -4.22 -7.18 -2.97
C LEU A 36 -5.45 -8.01 -3.37
N HIS A 37 -5.41 -8.61 -4.56
CA HIS A 37 -6.47 -9.40 -5.24
C HIS A 37 -7.27 -10.45 -4.43
N LYS A 38 -7.03 -10.66 -3.14
CA LYS A 38 -7.89 -11.51 -2.30
C LYS A 38 -9.19 -10.81 -1.89
N GLU A 39 -9.25 -9.49 -1.95
CA GLU A 39 -10.48 -8.70 -1.90
C GLU A 39 -10.35 -7.52 -2.88
N PRO A 40 -11.23 -7.37 -3.88
CA PRO A 40 -11.08 -6.42 -4.99
C PRO A 40 -11.13 -4.93 -4.61
N ASP A 41 -10.99 -4.58 -3.33
CA ASP A 41 -11.04 -3.21 -2.84
C ASP A 41 -10.04 -2.90 -1.71
N TRP A 42 -9.07 -3.79 -1.44
CA TRP A 42 -8.15 -3.61 -0.31
C TRP A 42 -7.00 -2.64 -0.62
N LEU A 43 -6.83 -1.65 0.23
CA LEU A 43 -5.83 -0.58 0.15
C LEU A 43 -4.93 -0.58 1.38
N LEU A 44 -3.64 -0.36 1.17
CA LEU A 44 -2.68 0.02 2.22
C LEU A 44 -2.27 1.47 2.00
N ILE A 45 -2.49 2.32 3.00
CA ILE A 45 -2.00 3.69 3.06
C ILE A 45 -0.70 3.67 3.86
N ASP A 46 0.39 4.05 3.20
CA ASP A 46 1.72 4.07 3.77
C ASP A 46 2.46 5.39 3.46
N SER A 47 3.44 5.69 4.30
CA SER A 47 4.41 6.74 4.05
C SER A 47 5.81 6.16 4.17
N VAL A 48 6.59 6.31 3.10
CA VAL A 48 7.95 5.79 3.02
C VAL A 48 8.91 6.96 3.04
N ASN A 49 9.82 6.97 4.01
CA ASN A 49 10.98 7.86 4.03
C ASN A 49 12.27 7.04 3.95
N ASP A 50 13.42 7.71 3.96
CA ASP A 50 14.72 7.04 3.78
C ASP A 50 15.04 6.00 4.86
N LYS A 51 14.45 6.13 6.05
CA LYS A 51 14.76 5.31 7.22
C LYS A 51 13.63 4.39 7.66
N HIS A 52 12.38 4.73 7.35
CA HIS A 52 11.20 4.05 7.86
C HIS A 52 10.10 3.95 6.81
N VAL A 53 9.38 2.83 6.87
CA VAL A 53 8.07 2.63 6.24
C VAL A 53 7.05 2.72 7.35
N HIS A 54 6.15 3.69 7.28
CA HIS A 54 5.06 3.85 8.21
C HIS A 54 3.77 3.40 7.51
N CYS A 55 3.10 2.41 8.07
CA CYS A 55 1.83 1.91 7.56
C CYS A 55 0.71 2.51 8.40
N ASP A 56 -0.02 3.47 7.84
CA ASP A 56 -0.99 4.26 8.61
C ASP A 56 -2.35 3.59 8.70
N ARG A 57 -2.85 3.08 7.57
CA ARG A 57 -4.16 2.42 7.53
C ARG A 57 -4.20 1.32 6.48
N THR A 58 -5.02 0.31 6.73
CA THR A 58 -5.31 -0.75 5.77
C THR A 58 -6.78 -1.11 5.86
N GLY A 59 -7.41 -1.37 4.72
CA GLY A 59 -8.84 -1.70 4.67
C GLY A 59 -9.41 -1.51 3.28
N THR A 60 -10.74 -1.63 3.14
CA THR A 60 -11.38 -1.35 1.85
C THR A 60 -11.35 0.14 1.53
N ARG A 61 -11.47 0.54 0.26
CA ARG A 61 -11.62 1.97 -0.08
C ARG A 61 -12.78 2.60 0.68
N SER A 62 -13.87 1.85 0.85
CA SER A 62 -15.04 2.30 1.60
C SER A 62 -14.77 2.51 3.10
N ASP A 63 -13.86 1.75 3.71
CA ASP A 63 -13.51 1.93 5.13
C ASP A 63 -12.55 3.09 5.36
N LEU A 64 -11.72 3.39 4.37
CA LEU A 64 -10.65 4.40 4.49
C LEU A 64 -11.10 5.81 4.09
N PHE A 65 -12.11 5.95 3.22
CA PHE A 65 -12.57 7.23 2.67
C PHE A 65 -14.03 7.58 2.97
N LYS A 66 -14.59 7.05 4.07
CA LYS A 66 -15.86 7.53 4.63
C LYS A 66 -15.70 8.83 5.40
#